data_AF-A0A970JKD2-F1
#
_entry.id   AF-A0A970JKD2-F1
#
_cell.length_a   1.000
_cell.length_b   1.000
_cell.length_c   1.000
_cell.angle_alpha   90.00
_cell.angle_beta   90.00
_cell.angle_gamma   90.00
#
_symmetry.space_group_name_H-M   'P 1'
#
loop_
_entity.id
_entity.type
_entity.pdbx_description
1 polymer ?
#
loop_
_entity_poly.entity_id
_entity_poly.type
_entity_poly.pdbx_seq_one_letter_code
_entity_poly.pdbx_strand_id
1 'polypeptide(L)'
;MYKNGTKCGLISKLYIVLLLTALIGNASVLAAEASDPVGPLPQYDYIEPFSEGLAAARENNRWGFVNEFGEVAIPFVYSEVSAFSEGLAVVRVEGRYGYMDQNGDIVIEPRFEQAGPFREGRAVVRVDGKYGAIDRGGNLAVAAEYDEMQPFNEGFAVVCKGGYYNYVNRNGDRLLATARLTDAYPFSSGLARVRDYYGSWYYINSSGYFAFRPAADWADTFIDGYSIVTTGYGSYLIDSKGVRVSGTFEIMERADEAGYFIIYSNGRYGYYDTFKRTAVMSYQYQRILPPSEGLSLAVKDGLYGFVDTNLRTVIPFNYSYAGKFEDGLSIVMKNGKYGYINTKGEEVIPCIYEEAEPFNEGLAVVRVDRNYGCIDKAGTFVIPDEFGYIQGFENGVSIAKLSGRYVVLRNPIRYESFAEAVPSGAKIKVDGEPADIEAYVIEGHNYIQIKDLAYVLRGSCKKFDFEYRADADMLILYNNKVYVPGGSEQIKSRYAKPRAALCEEITIGTAYGGKVRALSYIIAGGRYFKLRDIAALVDFSVEWNADDGEIVITTAKPYGNDTAR
;
A
#
# COMPACT_ATOMS: atom_id res chain seq x y z
N MET A 1 -12.59 -67.92 35.38
CA MET A 1 -13.06 -66.53 35.63
C MET A 1 -11.85 -65.62 35.56
N TYR A 2 -11.97 -64.51 34.82
CA TYR A 2 -10.94 -63.52 34.43
C TYR A 2 -10.10 -63.00 35.62
N LYS A 3 -8.75 -63.20 35.61
CA LYS A 3 -7.63 -62.26 35.29
C LYS A 3 -7.70 -60.89 36.01
N ASN A 4 -6.93 -60.65 37.08
CA ASN A 4 -5.48 -60.29 37.17
C ASN A 4 -5.08 -59.14 36.23
N GLY A 5 -4.38 -58.07 36.62
CA GLY A 5 -3.63 -57.77 37.83
C GLY A 5 -2.64 -56.63 37.51
N THR A 6 -2.72 -55.58 38.31
CA THR A 6 -1.78 -54.47 38.64
C THR A 6 -0.39 -54.30 37.99
N LYS A 7 -0.21 -53.09 37.43
CA LYS A 7 0.75 -51.98 37.77
C LYS A 7 2.28 -52.03 37.49
N CYS A 8 2.69 -50.88 36.92
CA CYS A 8 3.89 -50.03 37.16
C CYS A 8 5.18 -50.23 36.35
N GLY A 9 5.70 -49.12 35.78
CA GLY A 9 7.15 -48.95 35.50
C GLY A 9 7.51 -47.99 34.37
N LEU A 10 8.24 -46.92 34.69
CA LEU A 10 8.71 -45.78 33.87
C LEU A 10 9.87 -46.10 32.87
N ILE A 11 9.86 -45.40 31.73
CA ILE A 11 10.95 -44.62 31.09
C ILE A 11 12.19 -45.31 30.45
N SER A 12 12.36 -44.98 29.15
CA SER A 12 13.58 -44.54 28.41
C SER A 12 14.39 -45.46 27.48
N LYS A 13 14.68 -44.84 26.32
CA LYS A 13 15.84 -44.96 25.40
C LYS A 13 15.92 -46.22 24.52
N LEU A 14 16.49 -46.21 23.33
CA LEU A 14 16.80 -45.22 22.30
C LEU A 14 17.44 -46.09 21.18
N TYR A 15 16.94 -46.01 19.96
CA TYR A 15 17.68 -46.19 18.69
C TYR A 15 18.22 -47.56 18.23
N ILE A 16 18.27 -47.64 16.89
CA ILE A 16 19.15 -48.42 16.01
C ILE A 16 18.68 -49.86 15.68
N VAL A 17 18.51 -50.29 14.42
CA VAL A 17 18.64 -49.69 13.08
C VAL A 17 18.36 -50.85 12.09
N LEU A 18 17.82 -50.54 10.90
CA LEU A 18 17.79 -51.37 9.68
C LEU A 18 16.91 -52.66 9.73
N LEU A 19 16.30 -53.17 8.66
CA LEU A 19 16.45 -52.96 7.22
C LEU A 19 15.18 -53.52 6.54
N LEU A 20 14.66 -52.78 5.56
CA LEU A 20 13.95 -53.21 4.34
C LEU A 20 13.06 -54.46 4.36
N THR A 21 11.77 -54.25 4.11
CA THR A 21 11.01 -54.79 2.94
C THR A 21 9.54 -54.42 3.06
N ALA A 22 9.17 -53.23 2.58
CA ALA A 22 7.78 -52.88 2.23
C ALA A 22 7.78 -51.66 1.29
N LEU A 23 8.49 -51.80 0.17
CA LEU A 23 8.29 -50.98 -1.02
C LEU A 23 7.55 -51.85 -2.04
N ILE A 24 6.61 -51.23 -2.75
CA ILE A 24 5.72 -51.79 -3.79
C ILE A 24 4.44 -52.41 -3.21
N GLY A 25 3.48 -51.53 -2.90
CA GLY A 25 2.14 -51.92 -2.50
C GLY A 25 1.21 -50.70 -2.46
N ASN A 26 0.82 -50.22 -3.64
CA ASN A 26 -0.38 -49.43 -3.90
C ASN A 26 -0.78 -48.40 -2.83
N ALA A 27 -0.02 -47.31 -2.72
CA ALA A 27 -0.65 -46.01 -2.50
C ALA A 27 -0.99 -45.46 -3.88
N SER A 28 -2.10 -45.93 -4.45
CA SER A 28 -2.85 -45.16 -5.43
C SER A 28 -3.18 -43.84 -4.75
N VAL A 29 -2.34 -42.85 -4.99
CA VAL A 29 -2.59 -41.45 -4.70
C VAL A 29 -3.95 -41.17 -5.32
N LEU A 30 -4.97 -41.06 -4.48
CA LEU A 30 -6.11 -40.22 -4.78
C LEU A 30 -5.49 -38.84 -4.97
N ALA A 31 -5.16 -38.54 -6.23
CA ALA A 31 -5.15 -37.18 -6.69
C ALA A 31 -6.55 -36.70 -6.37
N ALA A 32 -6.69 -35.96 -5.26
CA ALA A 32 -7.75 -35.00 -5.17
C ALA A 32 -7.54 -34.14 -6.42
N GLU A 33 -8.37 -34.38 -7.43
CA GLU A 33 -8.61 -33.38 -8.45
C GLU A 33 -8.89 -32.10 -7.65
N ALA A 34 -7.93 -31.18 -7.68
CA ALA A 34 -8.18 -29.82 -7.28
C ALA A 34 -9.30 -29.37 -8.21
N SER A 35 -10.53 -29.46 -7.71
CA SER A 35 -11.68 -28.90 -8.37
C SER A 35 -11.43 -27.41 -8.42
N ASP A 36 -10.90 -26.94 -9.54
CA ASP A 36 -10.77 -25.52 -9.88
C ASP A 36 -12.06 -24.81 -9.49
N PRO A 37 -12.08 -23.97 -8.43
CA PRO A 37 -13.30 -23.25 -8.07
C PRO A 37 -13.55 -22.06 -9.02
N VAL A 38 -12.68 -21.85 -10.01
CA VAL A 38 -12.68 -20.68 -10.89
C VAL A 38 -12.53 -21.20 -12.31
N GLY A 39 -13.44 -20.80 -13.20
CA GLY A 39 -13.33 -21.12 -14.63
C GLY A 39 -12.02 -20.58 -15.24
N PRO A 40 -11.78 -20.79 -16.55
CA PRO A 40 -10.54 -20.33 -17.19
C PRO A 40 -10.31 -18.84 -16.92
N LEU A 41 -9.10 -18.49 -16.45
CA LEU A 41 -8.73 -17.11 -16.15
C LEU A 41 -8.98 -16.21 -17.37
N PRO A 42 -9.73 -15.10 -17.24
CA PRO A 42 -9.91 -14.14 -18.31
C PRO A 42 -8.56 -13.62 -18.82
N GLN A 43 -8.37 -13.61 -20.15
CA GLN A 43 -7.11 -13.24 -20.78
C GLN A 43 -7.27 -11.99 -21.65
N TYR A 44 -6.28 -11.11 -21.62
CA TYR A 44 -6.29 -9.82 -22.30
C TYR A 44 -4.98 -9.57 -23.07
N ASP A 45 -5.02 -8.65 -24.04
CA ASP A 45 -3.80 -8.23 -24.76
C ASP A 45 -2.81 -7.52 -23.84
N TYR A 46 -3.33 -6.78 -22.85
CA TYR A 46 -2.53 -6.06 -21.85
C TYR A 46 -3.37 -5.68 -20.62
N ILE A 47 -2.74 -5.61 -19.46
CA ILE A 47 -3.32 -5.11 -18.21
C ILE A 47 -2.29 -4.19 -17.54
N GLU A 48 -2.72 -2.99 -17.15
CA GLU A 48 -1.93 -2.05 -16.32
C GLU A 48 -2.07 -2.38 -14.83
N PRO A 49 -1.13 -1.94 -13.97
CA PRO A 49 -1.25 -2.11 -12.53
C PRO A 49 -2.60 -1.65 -11.97
N PHE A 50 -3.08 -2.35 -10.95
CA PHE A 50 -4.33 -2.00 -10.27
C PHE A 50 -4.22 -0.63 -9.60
N SER A 51 -5.30 0.14 -9.70
CA SER A 51 -5.44 1.41 -8.99
C SER A 51 -6.88 1.56 -8.51
N GLU A 52 -7.05 1.82 -7.21
CA GLU A 52 -8.37 1.99 -6.59
C GLU A 52 -9.35 0.82 -6.84
N GLY A 53 -8.82 -0.41 -6.95
CA GLY A 53 -9.60 -1.65 -7.09
C GLY A 53 -9.94 -2.06 -8.53
N LEU A 54 -9.52 -1.29 -9.53
CA LEU A 54 -9.68 -1.62 -10.96
C LEU A 54 -8.35 -1.50 -11.70
N ALA A 55 -8.18 -2.29 -12.76
CA ALA A 55 -7.03 -2.20 -13.65
C ALA A 55 -7.48 -1.81 -15.06
N ALA A 56 -6.81 -0.84 -15.68
CA ALA A 56 -7.00 -0.55 -17.09
C ALA A 56 -6.50 -1.76 -17.90
N ALA A 57 -7.36 -2.31 -18.75
CA ALA A 57 -7.03 -3.46 -19.57
C ALA A 57 -7.34 -3.16 -21.04
N ARG A 58 -6.60 -3.82 -21.92
CA ARG A 58 -6.76 -3.67 -23.37
C ARG A 58 -7.07 -5.01 -24.02
N GLU A 59 -8.05 -4.99 -24.90
CA GLU A 59 -8.44 -6.11 -25.72
C GLU A 59 -8.85 -5.60 -27.11
N ASN A 60 -8.34 -6.22 -28.18
CA ASN A 60 -8.62 -5.84 -29.56
C ASN A 60 -8.38 -4.34 -29.85
N ASN A 61 -7.28 -3.79 -29.33
CA ASN A 61 -6.91 -2.38 -29.41
C ASN A 61 -7.93 -1.39 -28.79
N ARG A 62 -8.81 -1.86 -27.90
CA ARG A 62 -9.72 -1.01 -27.13
C ARG A 62 -9.49 -1.21 -25.65
N TRP A 63 -9.59 -0.12 -24.91
CA TRP A 63 -9.41 -0.08 -23.48
C TRP A 63 -10.76 -0.15 -22.75
N GLY A 64 -10.71 -0.81 -21.60
CA GLY A 64 -11.77 -0.95 -20.61
C GLY A 64 -11.13 -1.18 -19.25
N PHE A 65 -11.89 -1.67 -18.28
CA PHE A 65 -11.38 -1.97 -16.94
C PHE A 65 -11.80 -3.35 -16.49
N VAL A 66 -10.89 -4.01 -15.77
CA VAL A 66 -11.13 -5.30 -15.12
C VAL A 66 -11.03 -5.17 -13.61
N ASN A 67 -11.80 -5.99 -12.90
CA ASN A 67 -11.74 -6.07 -11.44
C ASN A 67 -10.63 -7.04 -10.98
N GLU A 68 -10.49 -7.20 -9.67
CA GLU A 68 -9.50 -8.10 -9.04
C GLU A 68 -9.71 -9.59 -9.36
N PHE A 69 -10.86 -9.96 -9.91
CA PHE A 69 -11.15 -11.32 -10.40
C PHE A 69 -10.78 -11.47 -11.89
N GLY A 70 -10.28 -10.41 -12.51
CA GLY A 70 -10.03 -10.35 -13.96
C GLY A 70 -11.30 -10.22 -14.79
N GLU A 71 -12.47 -10.03 -14.18
CA GLU A 71 -13.73 -9.86 -14.90
C GLU A 71 -13.85 -8.44 -15.44
N VAL A 72 -14.51 -8.29 -16.59
CA VAL A 72 -14.76 -6.98 -17.20
C VAL A 72 -15.72 -6.17 -16.33
N ALA A 73 -15.19 -5.12 -15.70
CA ALA A 73 -15.97 -4.16 -14.93
C ALA A 73 -16.50 -3.02 -15.83
N ILE A 74 -15.67 -2.54 -16.76
CA ILE A 74 -16.02 -1.51 -17.74
C ILE A 74 -15.66 -2.02 -19.14
N PRO A 75 -16.61 -2.03 -20.10
CA PRO A 75 -16.39 -2.61 -21.43
C PRO A 75 -15.21 -2.01 -22.22
N PHE A 76 -14.60 -2.82 -23.09
CA PHE A 76 -13.50 -2.42 -23.98
C PHE A 76 -13.98 -1.57 -25.16
N VAL A 77 -14.39 -0.34 -24.89
CA VAL A 77 -14.97 0.57 -25.89
C VAL A 77 -14.17 1.86 -26.06
N TYR A 78 -13.09 2.07 -25.33
CA TYR A 78 -12.34 3.33 -25.36
C TYR A 78 -11.06 3.22 -26.20
N SER A 79 -10.63 4.32 -26.82
CA SER A 79 -9.33 4.35 -27.52
C SER A 79 -8.16 4.52 -26.57
N GLU A 80 -8.39 5.11 -25.40
CA GLU A 80 -7.38 5.44 -24.39
C GLU A 80 -8.08 5.69 -23.05
N VAL A 81 -7.50 5.20 -21.96
CA VAL A 81 -7.90 5.46 -20.58
C VAL A 81 -6.66 5.64 -19.71
N SER A 82 -6.78 6.32 -18.57
CA SER A 82 -5.78 6.27 -17.50
C SER A 82 -6.21 5.31 -16.39
N ALA A 83 -5.30 4.96 -15.49
CA ALA A 83 -5.67 4.43 -14.18
C ALA A 83 -6.61 5.40 -13.43
N PHE A 84 -7.39 4.86 -12.49
CA PHE A 84 -8.21 5.66 -11.59
C PHE A 84 -7.35 6.45 -10.61
N SER A 85 -7.76 7.68 -10.33
CA SER A 85 -7.15 8.51 -9.30
C SER A 85 -8.22 9.44 -8.71
N GLU A 86 -8.38 9.37 -7.39
CA GLU A 86 -9.45 10.05 -6.65
C GLU A 86 -10.87 9.69 -7.15
N GLY A 87 -11.06 8.43 -7.55
CA GLY A 87 -12.32 7.88 -8.04
C GLY A 87 -12.63 8.17 -9.50
N LEU A 88 -11.74 8.86 -10.23
CA LEU A 88 -11.94 9.24 -11.64
C LEU A 88 -10.79 8.77 -12.54
N ALA A 89 -11.13 8.29 -13.74
CA ALA A 89 -10.17 7.96 -14.77
C ALA A 89 -10.32 8.89 -15.97
N VAL A 90 -9.21 9.30 -16.58
CA VAL A 90 -9.20 10.01 -17.85
C VAL A 90 -9.67 9.05 -18.94
N VAL A 91 -10.54 9.52 -19.84
CA VAL A 91 -11.03 8.74 -20.98
C VAL A 91 -10.98 9.56 -22.24
N ARG A 92 -10.63 8.91 -23.36
CA ARG A 92 -10.64 9.54 -24.68
C ARG A 92 -11.78 9.02 -25.55
N VAL A 93 -12.62 9.94 -25.99
CA VAL A 93 -13.76 9.69 -26.89
C VAL A 93 -13.70 10.69 -28.03
N GLU A 94 -13.80 10.21 -29.26
CA GLU A 94 -13.78 11.05 -30.49
C GLU A 94 -12.61 12.07 -30.53
N GLY A 95 -11.46 11.68 -29.95
CA GLY A 95 -10.26 12.50 -29.96
C GLY A 95 -10.17 13.57 -28.86
N ARG A 96 -11.19 13.73 -28.01
CA ARG A 96 -11.17 14.61 -26.83
C ARG A 96 -11.10 13.81 -25.55
N TYR A 97 -10.58 14.43 -24.50
CA TYR A 97 -10.45 13.83 -23.18
C TYR A 97 -11.56 14.32 -22.24
N GLY A 98 -12.10 13.40 -21.46
CA GLY A 98 -13.07 13.62 -20.37
C GLY A 98 -12.72 12.72 -19.19
N TYR A 99 -13.68 12.53 -18.27
CA TYR A 99 -13.48 11.69 -17.08
C TYR A 99 -14.66 10.79 -16.83
N MET A 100 -14.37 9.53 -16.48
CA MET A 100 -15.37 8.54 -16.04
C MET A 100 -15.18 8.19 -14.57
N ASP A 101 -16.27 7.75 -13.92
CA ASP A 101 -16.23 7.14 -12.60
C ASP A 101 -16.00 5.61 -12.68
N GLN A 102 -15.91 4.96 -11.52
CA GLN A 102 -15.69 3.51 -11.42
C GLN A 102 -16.88 2.64 -11.88
N ASN A 103 -18.06 3.23 -12.11
CA ASN A 103 -19.19 2.54 -12.72
C ASN A 103 -19.12 2.58 -14.25
N GLY A 104 -18.18 3.34 -14.82
CA GLY A 104 -18.05 3.58 -16.24
C GLY A 104 -18.91 4.75 -16.74
N ASP A 105 -19.53 5.51 -15.84
CA ASP A 105 -20.33 6.68 -16.21
C ASP A 105 -19.41 7.88 -16.50
N ILE A 106 -19.64 8.54 -17.63
CA ILE A 106 -18.93 9.77 -17.99
C ILE A 106 -19.45 10.91 -17.11
N VAL A 107 -18.65 11.36 -16.16
CA VAL A 107 -19.02 12.43 -15.22
C VAL A 107 -18.55 13.80 -15.69
N ILE A 108 -17.52 13.85 -16.54
CA ILE A 108 -17.05 15.07 -17.19
C ILE A 108 -16.92 14.78 -18.67
N GLU A 109 -17.80 15.39 -19.46
CA GLU A 109 -17.89 15.19 -20.90
C GLU A 109 -16.55 15.42 -21.61
N PRO A 110 -16.16 14.54 -22.56
CA PRO A 110 -14.95 14.68 -23.36
C PRO A 110 -14.92 15.99 -24.14
N ARG A 111 -14.12 16.94 -23.65
CA ARG A 111 -14.00 18.28 -24.26
C ARG A 111 -12.60 18.86 -24.19
N PHE A 112 -11.63 18.19 -23.57
CA PHE A 112 -10.27 18.70 -23.42
C PHE A 112 -9.32 18.17 -24.51
N GLU A 113 -8.31 18.96 -24.86
CA GLU A 113 -7.25 18.54 -25.80
C GLU A 113 -6.33 17.50 -25.16
N GLN A 114 -6.09 17.66 -23.85
CA GLN A 114 -5.32 16.77 -22.98
C GLN A 114 -5.89 16.85 -21.57
N ALA A 115 -5.72 15.78 -20.80
CA ALA A 115 -6.15 15.67 -19.42
C ALA A 115 -5.16 14.80 -18.63
N GLY A 116 -4.83 15.24 -17.41
CA GLY A 116 -4.09 14.45 -16.43
C GLY A 116 -5.02 13.87 -15.36
N PRO A 117 -4.53 12.97 -14.49
CA PRO A 117 -5.32 12.43 -13.40
C PRO A 117 -5.71 13.51 -12.37
N PHE A 118 -6.77 13.27 -11.61
CA PHE A 118 -7.11 14.09 -10.47
C PHE A 118 -6.08 13.92 -9.35
N ARG A 119 -5.61 15.03 -8.77
CA ARG A 119 -4.76 15.09 -7.58
C ARG A 119 -5.15 16.29 -6.73
N GLU A 120 -5.33 16.06 -5.43
CA GLU A 120 -5.77 17.04 -4.45
C GLU A 120 -7.09 17.75 -4.82
N GLY A 121 -7.98 17.04 -5.51
CA GLY A 121 -9.26 17.55 -5.99
C GLY A 121 -9.17 18.46 -7.22
N ARG A 122 -8.07 18.41 -7.98
CA ARG A 122 -7.87 19.15 -9.24
C ARG A 122 -7.29 18.25 -10.32
N ALA A 123 -7.63 18.51 -11.58
CA ALA A 123 -6.99 17.86 -12.72
C ALA A 123 -6.47 18.88 -13.71
N VAL A 124 -5.23 18.69 -14.17
CA VAL A 124 -4.62 19.56 -15.20
C VAL A 124 -5.20 19.19 -16.55
N VAL A 125 -5.66 20.20 -17.29
CA VAL A 125 -6.25 20.02 -18.62
C VAL A 125 -5.71 21.04 -19.60
N ARG A 126 -5.78 20.72 -20.89
CA ARG A 126 -5.43 21.63 -21.97
C ARG A 126 -6.68 22.07 -22.75
N VAL A 127 -6.85 23.38 -22.89
CA VAL A 127 -7.96 24.04 -23.60
C VAL A 127 -7.37 25.15 -24.47
N ASP A 128 -7.74 25.18 -25.74
CA ASP A 128 -7.30 26.16 -26.73
C ASP A 128 -5.76 26.35 -26.75
N GLY A 129 -5.05 25.23 -26.66
CA GLY A 129 -3.59 25.22 -26.67
C GLY A 129 -2.90 25.59 -25.36
N LYS A 130 -3.62 26.01 -24.30
CA LYS A 130 -3.08 26.39 -22.98
C LYS A 130 -3.49 25.43 -21.87
N TYR A 131 -2.67 25.33 -20.84
CA TYR A 131 -2.96 24.54 -19.64
C TYR A 131 -3.64 25.37 -18.56
N GLY A 132 -4.58 24.73 -17.89
CA GLY A 132 -5.23 25.18 -16.67
C GLY A 132 -5.62 23.96 -15.84
N ALA A 133 -6.49 24.14 -14.84
CA ALA A 133 -6.97 23.04 -14.03
C ALA A 133 -8.46 23.13 -13.76
N ILE A 134 -9.10 21.97 -13.75
CA ILE A 134 -10.52 21.82 -13.46
C ILE A 134 -10.76 21.34 -12.04
N ASP A 135 -11.93 21.67 -11.51
CA ASP A 135 -12.52 21.01 -10.34
C ASP A 135 -13.17 19.66 -10.72
N ARG A 136 -13.70 18.95 -9.72
CA ARG A 136 -14.41 17.67 -9.93
C ARG A 136 -15.74 17.79 -10.68
N GLY A 137 -16.29 18.99 -10.83
CA GLY A 137 -17.43 19.26 -11.71
C GLY A 137 -17.02 19.50 -13.16
N GLY A 138 -15.72 19.53 -13.46
CA GLY A 138 -15.17 19.84 -14.77
C GLY A 138 -15.08 21.33 -15.08
N ASN A 139 -15.33 22.21 -14.12
CA ASN A 139 -15.22 23.66 -14.31
C ASN A 139 -13.77 24.10 -14.13
N LEU A 140 -13.30 25.07 -14.91
CA LEU A 140 -11.96 25.64 -14.75
C LEU A 140 -11.86 26.38 -13.41
N ALA A 141 -11.19 25.75 -12.44
CA ALA A 141 -10.80 26.36 -11.18
C ALA A 141 -9.51 27.18 -11.31
N VAL A 142 -8.65 26.83 -12.26
CA VAL A 142 -7.49 27.61 -12.69
C VAL A 142 -7.64 27.85 -14.20
N ALA A 143 -7.65 29.12 -14.60
CA ALA A 143 -7.81 29.50 -16.00
C ALA A 143 -6.74 28.86 -16.90
N ALA A 144 -7.16 28.44 -18.10
CA ALA A 144 -6.27 27.86 -19.10
C ALA A 144 -5.47 28.98 -19.81
N GLU A 145 -4.37 29.41 -19.20
CA GLU A 145 -3.54 30.49 -19.73
C GLU A 145 -2.03 30.21 -19.67
N TYR A 146 -1.65 29.02 -19.22
CA TYR A 146 -0.26 28.60 -19.01
C TYR A 146 0.26 27.81 -20.20
N ASP A 147 1.55 27.97 -20.50
CA ASP A 147 2.24 27.20 -21.55
C ASP A 147 2.47 25.76 -21.10
N GLU A 148 2.71 25.57 -19.80
CA GLU A 148 2.86 24.26 -19.14
C GLU A 148 2.28 24.34 -17.72
N MET A 149 1.78 23.20 -17.22
CA MET A 149 1.30 23.05 -15.86
C MET A 149 1.53 21.62 -15.36
N GLN A 150 2.16 21.47 -14.20
CA GLN A 150 2.33 20.18 -13.53
C GLN A 150 1.13 19.88 -12.60
N PRO A 151 0.89 18.61 -12.24
CA PRO A 151 -0.13 18.26 -11.25
C PRO A 151 0.09 18.95 -9.90
N PHE A 152 -0.98 19.11 -9.14
CA PHE A 152 -0.92 19.66 -7.79
C PHE A 152 -0.16 18.73 -6.85
N ASN A 153 0.67 19.33 -5.99
CA ASN A 153 1.38 18.68 -4.90
C ASN A 153 1.52 19.67 -3.73
N GLU A 154 1.14 19.26 -2.53
CA GLU A 154 1.09 20.10 -1.31
C GLU A 154 0.31 21.42 -1.50
N GLY A 155 -0.77 21.38 -2.27
CA GLY A 155 -1.68 22.50 -2.50
C GLY A 155 -1.29 23.44 -3.64
N PHE A 156 -0.16 23.19 -4.33
CA PHE A 156 0.34 24.03 -5.41
C PHE A 156 0.65 23.23 -6.68
N ALA A 157 0.48 23.87 -7.84
CA ALA A 157 0.94 23.38 -9.13
C ALA A 157 2.06 24.27 -9.67
N VAL A 158 3.10 23.67 -10.24
CA VAL A 158 4.12 24.40 -11.00
C VAL A 158 3.53 24.79 -12.35
N VAL A 159 3.66 26.06 -12.73
CA VAL A 159 3.16 26.60 -14.00
C VAL A 159 4.24 27.36 -14.75
N CYS A 160 4.22 27.33 -16.07
CA CYS A 160 5.07 28.14 -16.93
C CYS A 160 4.21 29.10 -17.77
N LYS A 161 4.57 30.38 -17.81
CA LYS A 161 3.94 31.38 -18.70
C LYS A 161 4.98 32.35 -19.23
N GLY A 162 5.11 32.42 -20.55
CA GLY A 162 6.08 33.29 -21.22
C GLY A 162 7.54 32.91 -20.91
N GLY A 163 7.82 31.61 -20.72
CA GLY A 163 9.16 31.09 -20.44
C GLY A 163 9.63 31.23 -18.98
N TYR A 164 8.76 31.68 -18.08
CA TYR A 164 9.06 31.78 -16.65
C TYR A 164 8.13 30.91 -15.81
N TYR A 165 8.70 30.26 -14.81
CA TYR A 165 7.99 29.40 -13.89
C TYR A 165 7.39 30.16 -12.70
N ASN A 166 6.29 29.62 -12.17
CA ASN A 166 5.62 30.09 -10.97
C ASN A 166 4.88 28.93 -10.28
N TYR A 167 4.20 29.25 -9.18
CA TYR A 167 3.27 28.33 -8.52
C TYR A 167 1.89 28.96 -8.48
N VAL A 168 0.87 28.13 -8.67
CA VAL A 168 -0.53 28.50 -8.43
C VAL A 168 -1.14 27.59 -7.38
N ASN A 169 -1.93 28.17 -6.48
CA ASN A 169 -2.72 27.37 -5.56
C ASN A 169 -3.94 26.76 -6.28
N ARG A 170 -4.74 25.95 -5.57
CA ARG A 170 -5.94 25.29 -6.10
C ARG A 170 -7.08 26.24 -6.54
N ASN A 171 -6.99 27.52 -6.21
CA ASN A 171 -7.92 28.56 -6.65
C ASN A 171 -7.38 29.38 -7.83
N GLY A 172 -6.15 29.10 -8.28
CA GLY A 172 -5.48 29.81 -9.36
C GLY A 172 -4.69 31.04 -8.92
N ASP A 173 -4.60 31.32 -7.62
CA ASP A 173 -3.81 32.43 -7.12
C ASP A 173 -2.32 32.13 -7.29
N ARG A 174 -1.61 33.05 -7.94
CA ARG A 174 -0.15 32.96 -8.12
C ARG A 174 0.56 33.20 -6.79
N LEU A 175 1.48 32.33 -6.45
CA LEU A 175 2.29 32.44 -5.24
C LEU A 175 3.35 33.55 -5.35
N LEU A 176 4.00 33.66 -6.52
CA LEU A 176 5.11 34.60 -6.72
C LEU A 176 4.75 35.65 -7.76
N ALA A 177 4.15 36.77 -7.34
CA ALA A 177 3.63 37.77 -8.27
C ALA A 177 4.68 38.32 -9.25
N THR A 178 5.92 38.56 -8.80
CA THR A 178 6.98 39.25 -9.56
C THR A 178 8.22 38.40 -9.87
N ALA A 179 8.31 37.18 -9.35
CA ALA A 179 9.51 36.34 -9.55
C ALA A 179 9.62 35.87 -11.00
N ARG A 180 10.83 35.95 -11.56
CA ARG A 180 11.20 35.37 -12.86
C ARG A 180 12.03 34.12 -12.60
N LEU A 181 11.34 32.99 -12.42
CA LEU A 181 12.01 31.71 -12.22
C LEU A 181 12.31 31.07 -13.58
N THR A 182 13.51 30.54 -13.74
CA THR A 182 13.91 29.72 -14.90
C THR A 182 13.64 28.24 -14.66
N ASP A 183 13.52 27.81 -13.41
CA ASP A 183 13.14 26.45 -13.02
C ASP A 183 12.36 26.47 -11.70
N ALA A 184 11.42 25.53 -11.58
CA ALA A 184 10.62 25.31 -10.39
C ALA A 184 10.28 23.82 -10.24
N TYR A 185 10.37 23.29 -9.01
CA TYR A 185 10.04 21.91 -8.67
C TYR A 185 8.83 21.88 -7.73
N PRO A 186 8.00 20.83 -7.76
CA PRO A 186 6.86 20.70 -6.85
C PRO A 186 7.27 20.89 -5.38
N PHE A 187 6.37 21.46 -4.58
CA PHE A 187 6.55 21.52 -3.13
C PHE A 187 6.64 20.11 -2.56
N SER A 188 7.56 19.91 -1.63
CA SER A 188 7.68 18.67 -0.88
C SER A 188 8.25 18.96 0.51
N SER A 189 7.62 18.41 1.55
CA SER A 189 7.90 18.76 2.95
C SER A 189 7.80 20.27 3.22
N GLY A 190 6.89 20.97 2.53
CA GLY A 190 6.64 22.41 2.69
C GLY A 190 7.65 23.34 2.02
N LEU A 191 8.60 22.80 1.25
CA LEU A 191 9.64 23.55 0.54
C LEU A 191 9.63 23.24 -0.96
N ALA A 192 9.96 24.23 -1.78
CA ALA A 192 10.15 24.04 -3.21
C ALA A 192 11.50 24.59 -3.66
N ARG A 193 12.19 23.82 -4.50
CA ARG A 193 13.46 24.23 -5.13
C ARG A 193 13.18 25.05 -6.37
N VAL A 194 13.83 26.20 -6.49
CA VAL A 194 13.65 27.13 -7.62
C VAL A 194 14.99 27.67 -8.10
N ARG A 195 15.05 28.05 -9.37
CA ARG A 195 16.17 28.80 -9.97
C ARG A 195 15.66 30.14 -10.49
N ASP A 196 16.33 31.23 -10.13
CA ASP A 196 16.00 32.55 -10.67
C ASP A 196 16.60 32.79 -12.08
N TYR A 197 16.24 33.93 -12.67
CA TYR A 197 16.80 34.39 -13.94
C TYR A 197 18.32 34.63 -13.92
N TYR A 198 18.93 34.82 -12.75
CA TYR A 198 20.37 34.97 -12.61
C TYR A 198 21.11 33.63 -12.45
N GLY A 199 20.38 32.51 -12.51
CA GLY A 199 20.95 31.17 -12.39
C GLY A 199 21.19 30.72 -10.95
N SER A 200 20.69 31.45 -9.94
CA SER A 200 20.86 31.07 -8.54
C SER A 200 19.77 30.10 -8.10
N TRP A 201 20.19 28.94 -7.59
CA TRP A 201 19.31 27.97 -6.92
C TRP A 201 19.05 28.34 -5.47
N TYR A 202 17.81 28.21 -5.00
CA TYR A 202 17.41 28.40 -3.60
C TYR A 202 16.07 27.69 -3.30
N TYR A 203 15.68 27.68 -2.03
CA TYR A 203 14.40 27.16 -1.58
C TYR A 203 13.45 28.28 -1.16
N ILE A 204 12.16 28.07 -1.45
CA ILE A 204 11.06 28.88 -0.95
C ILE A 204 10.15 28.02 -0.07
N ASN A 205 9.44 28.65 0.86
CA ASN A 205 8.37 28.01 1.62
C ASN A 205 7.02 28.16 0.91
N SER A 206 5.99 27.48 1.44
CA SER A 206 4.62 27.50 0.92
C SER A 206 3.93 28.87 0.95
N SER A 207 4.49 29.85 1.67
CA SER A 207 4.05 31.25 1.62
C SER A 207 4.72 32.05 0.49
N GLY A 208 5.60 31.43 -0.30
CA GLY A 208 6.33 32.07 -1.39
C GLY A 208 7.56 32.87 -0.94
N TYR A 209 7.89 32.84 0.35
CA TYR A 209 9.07 33.53 0.87
C TYR A 209 10.32 32.69 0.71
N PHE A 210 11.45 33.37 0.50
CA PHE A 210 12.78 32.75 0.57
C PHE A 210 12.94 32.02 1.91
N ALA A 211 13.28 30.73 1.84
CA ALA A 211 13.59 29.93 3.00
C ALA A 211 15.10 29.99 3.28
N PHE A 212 15.90 29.48 2.36
CA PHE A 212 17.36 29.55 2.42
C PHE A 212 17.97 29.22 1.04
N ARG A 213 19.26 29.51 0.90
CA ARG A 213 20.09 29.09 -0.24
C ARG A 213 21.15 28.12 0.28
N PRO A 214 21.24 26.88 -0.24
CA PRO A 214 22.31 25.98 0.14
C PRO A 214 23.66 26.56 -0.29
N ALA A 215 24.72 26.27 0.47
CA ALA A 215 26.08 26.74 0.18
C ALA A 215 26.74 26.02 -1.02
N ALA A 216 25.96 25.28 -1.83
CA ALA A 216 26.42 24.37 -2.86
C ALA A 216 25.70 24.61 -4.18
N ASP A 217 26.30 24.14 -5.27
CA ASP A 217 25.75 24.26 -6.63
C ASP A 217 24.52 23.37 -6.86
N TRP A 218 24.34 22.31 -6.05
CA TRP A 218 23.21 21.38 -6.16
C TRP A 218 22.68 20.90 -4.80
N ALA A 219 21.36 20.92 -4.64
CA ALA A 219 20.65 20.28 -3.53
C ALA A 219 19.32 19.70 -4.03
N ASP A 220 18.98 18.47 -3.64
CA ASP A 220 17.80 17.73 -4.15
C ASP A 220 16.45 18.21 -3.57
N THR A 221 15.36 17.58 -3.98
CA THR A 221 14.05 17.80 -3.37
C THR A 221 14.04 17.22 -1.94
N PHE A 222 13.36 17.93 -1.04
CA PHE A 222 13.13 17.46 0.32
C PHE A 222 12.18 16.26 0.32
N ILE A 223 12.56 15.17 0.98
CA ILE A 223 11.70 14.00 1.24
C ILE A 223 11.95 13.60 2.69
N ASP A 224 10.87 13.37 3.43
CA ASP A 224 10.85 13.13 4.88
C ASP A 224 11.60 14.21 5.68
N GLY A 225 11.52 15.47 5.24
CA GLY A 225 12.14 16.61 5.93
C GLY A 225 13.66 16.74 5.75
N TYR A 226 14.28 15.92 4.91
CA TYR A 226 15.72 15.98 4.59
C TYR A 226 15.99 16.19 3.11
N SER A 227 17.11 16.82 2.79
CA SER A 227 17.62 16.95 1.42
C SER A 227 19.11 16.64 1.35
N ILE A 228 19.51 15.99 0.26
CA ILE A 228 20.92 15.77 -0.08
C ILE A 228 21.45 17.02 -0.76
N VAL A 229 22.64 17.45 -0.37
CA VAL A 229 23.37 18.57 -0.96
C VAL A 229 24.67 18.02 -1.53
N THR A 230 24.92 18.26 -2.82
CA THR A 230 26.10 17.75 -3.53
C THR A 230 27.02 18.89 -3.95
N THR A 231 28.30 18.72 -3.66
CA THR A 231 29.38 19.67 -3.96
C THR A 231 30.46 18.99 -4.78
N GLY A 232 31.42 19.75 -5.30
CA GLY A 232 32.65 19.19 -5.88
C GLY A 232 33.52 18.38 -4.90
N TYR A 233 33.19 18.39 -3.60
CA TYR A 233 33.90 17.66 -2.55
C TYR A 233 33.08 16.49 -1.97
N GLY A 234 31.91 16.18 -2.55
CA GLY A 234 31.00 15.13 -2.08
C GLY A 234 29.65 15.66 -1.61
N SER A 235 28.87 14.79 -0.98
CA SER A 235 27.47 15.00 -0.60
C SER A 235 27.24 14.95 0.92
N TYR A 236 26.28 15.74 1.41
CA TYR A 236 25.87 15.77 2.81
C TYR A 236 24.37 16.06 2.95
N LEU A 237 23.83 15.85 4.15
CA LEU A 237 22.40 16.00 4.44
C LEU A 237 22.12 17.32 5.17
N ILE A 238 21.04 17.99 4.76
CA ILE A 238 20.44 19.12 5.46
C ILE A 238 19.01 18.79 5.89
N ASP A 239 18.57 19.39 7.00
CA ASP A 239 17.16 19.37 7.42
C ASP A 239 16.35 20.50 6.74
N SER A 240 15.04 20.53 6.97
CA SER A 240 14.11 21.52 6.41
C SER A 240 14.37 22.97 6.86
N LYS A 241 15.25 23.19 7.84
CA LYS A 241 15.71 24.53 8.25
C LYS A 241 16.99 24.93 7.51
N GLY A 242 17.47 24.09 6.60
CA GLY A 242 18.75 24.26 5.91
C GLY A 242 19.95 23.96 6.80
N VAL A 243 19.75 23.37 7.99
CA VAL A 243 20.83 23.05 8.91
C VAL A 243 21.46 21.74 8.48
N ARG A 244 22.78 21.75 8.32
CA ARG A 244 23.56 20.54 8.04
C ARG A 244 23.49 19.57 9.22
N VAL A 245 23.08 18.33 8.95
CA VAL A 245 22.91 17.29 9.96
C VAL A 245 23.89 16.12 9.84
N SER A 246 24.62 15.99 8.73
CA SER A 246 25.61 14.92 8.52
C SER A 246 27.02 15.42 8.20
N GLY A 247 28.01 14.52 8.26
CA GLY A 247 29.32 14.68 7.62
C GLY A 247 29.22 14.72 6.09
N THR A 248 30.35 14.97 5.41
CA THR A 248 30.44 14.90 3.94
C THR A 248 30.89 13.50 3.57
N PHE A 249 30.20 12.90 2.61
CA PHE A 249 30.50 11.59 2.04
C PHE A 249 30.81 11.75 0.55
N GLU A 250 31.56 10.83 -0.05
CA GLU A 250 31.84 10.91 -1.50
C GLU A 250 30.53 10.77 -2.30
N ILE A 251 29.67 9.83 -1.89
CA ILE A 251 28.31 9.66 -2.41
C ILE A 251 27.34 9.55 -1.24
N MET A 252 26.15 10.13 -1.39
CA MET A 252 25.01 9.96 -0.50
C MET A 252 23.76 9.83 -1.36
N GLU A 253 22.95 8.82 -1.08
CA GLU A 253 21.73 8.48 -1.80
C GLU A 253 20.62 8.14 -0.79
N ARG A 254 19.36 8.22 -1.21
CA ARG A 254 18.23 7.82 -0.35
C ARG A 254 18.16 6.29 -0.28
N ALA A 255 17.91 5.76 0.91
CA ALA A 255 17.55 4.35 1.06
C ALA A 255 16.03 4.18 0.89
N ASP A 256 15.61 2.94 0.62
CA ASP A 256 14.17 2.59 0.59
C ASP A 256 13.56 2.69 1.99
N GLU A 257 14.36 2.41 3.03
CA GLU A 257 13.93 2.52 4.42
C GLU A 257 13.89 3.98 4.87
N ALA A 258 12.70 4.46 5.26
CA ALA A 258 12.51 5.80 5.79
C ALA A 258 13.49 6.09 6.94
N GLY A 259 14.08 7.29 6.91
CA GLY A 259 15.07 7.71 7.92
C GLY A 259 16.50 7.20 7.69
N TYR A 260 16.75 6.48 6.60
CA TYR A 260 18.09 6.02 6.23
C TYR A 260 18.56 6.59 4.88
N PHE A 261 19.87 6.77 4.77
CA PHE A 261 20.54 7.18 3.53
C PHE A 261 21.71 6.24 3.28
N ILE A 262 21.89 5.79 2.04
CA ILE A 262 23.09 5.07 1.64
C ILE A 262 24.23 6.07 1.52
N ILE A 263 25.39 5.73 2.06
CA ILE A 263 26.60 6.57 2.01
C ILE A 263 27.78 5.78 1.46
N TYR A 264 28.67 6.47 0.76
CA TYR A 264 29.95 5.92 0.30
C TYR A 264 31.09 6.89 0.62
N SER A 265 32.15 6.36 1.22
CA SER A 265 33.40 7.09 1.49
C SER A 265 34.55 6.10 1.64
N ASN A 266 35.75 6.51 1.23
CA ASN A 266 36.99 5.75 1.43
C ASN A 266 36.90 4.30 0.90
N GLY A 267 36.24 4.11 -0.25
CA GLY A 267 36.12 2.79 -0.88
C GLY A 267 35.05 1.88 -0.28
N ARG A 268 34.13 2.38 0.56
CA ARG A 268 33.16 1.55 1.29
C ARG A 268 31.76 2.17 1.32
N TYR A 269 30.76 1.30 1.22
CA TYR A 269 29.37 1.65 1.42
C TYR A 269 28.92 1.39 2.85
N GLY A 270 28.06 2.27 3.35
CA GLY A 270 27.34 2.12 4.61
C GLY A 270 26.02 2.87 4.55
N TYR A 271 25.48 3.23 5.71
CA TYR A 271 24.28 4.04 5.78
C TYR A 271 24.38 5.12 6.85
N TYR A 272 23.59 6.19 6.71
CA TYR A 272 23.39 7.23 7.71
C TYR A 272 21.99 7.09 8.31
N ASP A 273 21.93 6.97 9.64
CA ASP A 273 20.72 6.89 10.45
C ASP A 273 20.34 8.31 10.90
N THR A 274 19.24 8.87 10.36
CA THR A 274 18.84 10.25 10.67
C THR A 274 18.32 10.43 12.10
N PHE A 275 17.75 9.37 12.69
CA PHE A 275 17.25 9.38 14.05
C PHE A 275 18.40 9.46 15.06
N LYS A 276 19.42 8.62 14.87
CA LYS A 276 20.63 8.61 15.72
C LYS A 276 21.63 9.70 15.32
N ARG A 277 21.47 10.27 14.12
CA ARG A 277 22.41 11.21 13.49
C ARG A 277 23.83 10.63 13.36
N THR A 278 23.91 9.35 13.03
CA THR A 278 25.19 8.61 12.97
C THR A 278 25.37 7.95 11.63
N ALA A 279 26.59 8.03 11.10
CA ALA A 279 27.03 7.22 9.98
C ALA A 279 27.49 5.84 10.47
N VAL A 280 27.01 4.79 9.83
CA VAL A 280 27.39 3.40 10.06
C VAL A 280 28.18 2.92 8.85
N MET A 281 29.49 2.80 9.02
CA MET A 281 30.44 2.24 8.05
C MET A 281 31.45 1.38 8.81
N SER A 282 31.98 0.33 8.17
CA SER A 282 32.97 -0.55 8.79
C SER A 282 34.13 -0.83 7.84
N TYR A 283 35.36 -0.81 8.35
CA TYR A 283 36.53 -1.26 7.60
C TYR A 283 36.50 -2.76 7.26
N GLN A 284 35.68 -3.53 7.99
CA GLN A 284 35.55 -4.97 7.82
C GLN A 284 34.66 -5.37 6.64
N TYR A 285 33.82 -4.47 6.15
CA TYR A 285 32.78 -4.75 5.17
C TYR A 285 32.92 -3.80 3.98
N GLN A 286 32.81 -4.30 2.75
CA GLN A 286 32.79 -3.43 1.57
C GLN A 286 31.47 -2.66 1.47
N ARG A 287 30.37 -3.26 1.94
CA ARG A 287 29.03 -2.65 1.96
C ARG A 287 28.25 -3.08 3.19
N ILE A 288 27.45 -2.17 3.75
CA ILE A 288 26.45 -2.43 4.79
C ILE A 288 25.19 -1.64 4.43
N LEU A 289 24.05 -2.32 4.34
CA LEU A 289 22.76 -1.69 4.10
C LEU A 289 22.04 -1.36 5.43
N PRO A 290 21.06 -0.45 5.42
CA PRO A 290 20.19 -0.21 6.56
C PRO A 290 19.60 -1.50 7.12
N PRO A 291 19.35 -1.57 8.44
CA PRO A 291 18.81 -2.76 9.06
C PRO A 291 17.37 -3.01 8.61
N SER A 292 17.06 -4.26 8.24
CA SER A 292 15.70 -4.75 8.07
C SER A 292 15.46 -5.91 9.03
N GLU A 293 14.31 -5.93 9.71
CA GLU A 293 13.95 -6.92 10.74
C GLU A 293 15.07 -7.16 11.79
N GLY A 294 15.81 -6.10 12.12
CA GLY A 294 16.87 -6.12 13.13
C GLY A 294 18.26 -6.56 12.64
N LEU A 295 18.43 -6.88 11.35
CA LEU A 295 19.71 -7.27 10.76
C LEU A 295 20.07 -6.37 9.57
N SER A 296 21.36 -6.02 9.47
CA SER A 296 21.90 -5.32 8.31
C SER A 296 22.54 -6.32 7.35
N LEU A 297 22.17 -6.24 6.08
CA LEU A 297 22.88 -6.94 5.02
C LEU A 297 24.27 -6.34 4.86
N ALA A 298 25.31 -7.18 4.85
CA ALA A 298 26.68 -6.76 4.67
C ALA A 298 27.39 -7.59 3.58
N VAL A 299 28.40 -6.99 2.96
CA VAL A 299 29.29 -7.65 2.00
C VAL A 299 30.71 -7.67 2.54
N LYS A 300 31.31 -8.86 2.55
CA LYS A 300 32.70 -9.12 2.93
C LYS A 300 33.34 -10.06 1.91
N ASP A 301 34.52 -9.69 1.40
CA ASP A 301 35.28 -10.47 0.41
C ASP A 301 34.45 -10.89 -0.82
N GLY A 302 33.51 -10.04 -1.23
CA GLY A 302 32.59 -10.29 -2.36
C GLY A 302 31.40 -11.19 -2.04
N LEU A 303 31.30 -11.69 -0.80
CA LEU A 303 30.21 -12.54 -0.34
C LEU A 303 29.27 -11.78 0.59
N TYR A 304 28.02 -12.20 0.61
CA TYR A 304 26.93 -11.61 1.38
C TYR A 304 26.72 -12.37 2.69
N GLY A 305 26.47 -11.63 3.76
CA GLY A 305 26.12 -12.11 5.09
C GLY A 305 25.32 -11.05 5.85
N PHE A 306 25.01 -11.31 7.11
CA PHE A 306 24.20 -10.39 7.93
C PHE A 306 24.86 -10.11 9.27
N VAL A 307 24.73 -8.87 9.72
CA VAL A 307 25.28 -8.38 10.98
C VAL A 307 24.18 -7.77 11.84
N ASP A 308 24.36 -7.81 13.15
CA ASP A 308 23.50 -7.08 14.09
C ASP A 308 23.79 -5.56 14.02
N THR A 309 23.00 -4.77 14.75
CA THR A 309 23.19 -3.30 14.82
C THR A 309 24.51 -2.89 15.49
N ASN A 310 25.23 -3.81 16.13
CA ASN A 310 26.57 -3.61 16.68
C ASN A 310 27.66 -4.11 15.73
N LEU A 311 27.31 -4.40 14.47
CA LEU A 311 28.18 -4.88 13.40
C LEU A 311 28.81 -6.26 13.65
N ARG A 312 28.25 -7.04 14.58
CA ARG A 312 28.66 -8.42 14.84
C ARG A 312 28.01 -9.34 13.82
N THR A 313 28.78 -10.24 13.22
CA THR A 313 28.25 -11.24 12.28
C THR A 313 27.24 -12.15 12.97
N VAL A 314 26.02 -12.19 12.43
CA VAL A 314 24.94 -13.09 12.83
C VAL A 314 24.84 -14.23 11.83
N ILE A 315 24.84 -13.91 10.53
CA ILE A 315 24.79 -14.88 9.44
C ILE A 315 26.10 -14.78 8.64
N PRO A 316 26.88 -15.87 8.53
CA PRO A 316 28.18 -15.85 7.87
C PRO A 316 28.13 -15.42 6.39
N PHE A 317 29.23 -14.87 5.91
CA PHE A 317 29.40 -14.36 4.54
C PHE A 317 29.64 -15.49 3.54
N ASN A 318 28.59 -16.24 3.20
CA ASN A 318 28.69 -17.47 2.40
C ASN A 318 27.84 -17.43 1.12
N TYR A 319 27.16 -16.32 0.83
CA TYR A 319 26.24 -16.20 -0.30
C TYR A 319 26.81 -15.32 -1.39
N SER A 320 26.57 -15.66 -2.66
CA SER A 320 26.96 -14.82 -3.80
C SER A 320 26.02 -13.63 -4.01
N TYR A 321 24.81 -13.69 -3.43
CA TYR A 321 23.84 -12.60 -3.36
C TYR A 321 22.92 -12.83 -2.17
N ALA A 322 22.41 -11.75 -1.58
CA ALA A 322 21.29 -11.80 -0.65
C ALA A 322 20.49 -10.49 -0.71
N GLY A 323 19.18 -10.59 -0.48
CA GLY A 323 18.28 -9.46 -0.28
C GLY A 323 18.15 -9.09 1.21
N LYS A 324 17.45 -7.99 1.51
CA LYS A 324 17.08 -7.68 2.89
C LYS A 324 16.08 -8.70 3.44
N PHE A 325 15.90 -8.72 4.75
CA PHE A 325 14.82 -9.50 5.36
C PHE A 325 13.49 -8.81 5.10
N GLU A 326 12.53 -9.56 4.60
CA GLU A 326 11.14 -9.16 4.41
C GLU A 326 10.28 -10.36 4.79
N ASP A 327 9.22 -10.12 5.55
CA ASP A 327 8.27 -11.16 5.91
C ASP A 327 8.90 -12.32 6.73
N GLY A 328 9.97 -12.05 7.48
CA GLY A 328 10.70 -13.05 8.28
C GLY A 328 11.76 -13.85 7.52
N LEU A 329 11.86 -13.66 6.20
CA LEU A 329 12.77 -14.41 5.32
C LEU A 329 13.65 -13.48 4.49
N SER A 330 14.82 -13.95 4.10
CA SER A 330 15.70 -13.27 3.15
C SER A 330 16.00 -14.20 1.99
N ILE A 331 15.84 -13.67 0.78
CA ILE A 331 16.30 -14.33 -0.44
C ILE A 331 17.83 -14.38 -0.47
N VAL A 332 18.40 -15.54 -0.75
CA VAL A 332 19.84 -15.76 -0.86
C VAL A 332 20.18 -16.56 -2.09
N MET A 333 21.35 -16.31 -2.67
CA MET A 333 21.89 -17.10 -3.78
C MET A 333 23.13 -17.87 -3.33
N LYS A 334 23.11 -19.17 -3.59
CA LYS A 334 24.24 -20.08 -3.35
C LYS A 334 24.36 -21.02 -4.54
N ASN A 335 25.60 -21.22 -5.03
CA ASN A 335 25.88 -22.07 -6.19
C ASN A 335 25.05 -21.71 -7.45
N GLY A 336 24.74 -20.42 -7.64
CA GLY A 336 23.99 -19.91 -8.80
C GLY A 336 22.48 -20.17 -8.78
N LYS A 337 21.92 -20.60 -7.64
CA LYS A 337 20.48 -20.79 -7.45
C LYS A 337 20.00 -20.03 -6.21
N TYR A 338 18.74 -19.59 -6.24
CA TYR A 338 18.10 -18.84 -5.17
C TYR A 338 17.32 -19.74 -4.21
N GLY A 339 17.34 -19.37 -2.94
CA GLY A 339 16.58 -19.96 -1.84
C GLY A 339 16.33 -18.92 -0.75
N TYR A 340 15.85 -19.35 0.41
CA TYR A 340 15.45 -18.44 1.48
C TYR A 340 15.93 -18.91 2.85
N ILE A 341 16.41 -17.96 3.65
CA ILE A 341 16.85 -18.17 5.02
C ILE A 341 16.02 -17.34 5.98
N ASN A 342 15.91 -17.80 7.23
CA ASN A 342 15.35 -16.98 8.31
C ASN A 342 16.41 -16.08 8.96
N THR A 343 15.99 -15.26 9.93
CA THR A 343 16.86 -14.32 10.66
C THR A 343 17.94 -14.99 11.53
N LYS A 344 17.88 -16.31 11.72
CA LYS A 344 18.95 -17.08 12.37
C LYS A 344 19.97 -17.63 11.37
N GLY A 345 19.74 -17.43 10.08
CA GLY A 345 20.56 -17.99 9.00
C GLY A 345 20.25 -19.45 8.68
N GLU A 346 19.16 -20.00 9.19
CA GLU A 346 18.70 -21.35 8.86
C GLU A 346 18.04 -21.32 7.48
N GLU A 347 18.43 -22.25 6.61
CA GLU A 347 17.79 -22.44 5.29
C GLU A 347 16.38 -22.98 5.50
N VAL A 348 15.39 -22.16 5.15
CA VAL A 348 13.96 -22.51 5.22
C VAL A 348 13.53 -23.11 3.88
N ILE A 349 13.98 -22.51 2.79
CA ILE A 349 13.71 -22.97 1.43
C ILE A 349 15.05 -23.16 0.71
N PRO A 350 15.37 -24.36 0.21
CA PRO A 350 16.65 -24.64 -0.42
C PRO A 350 16.99 -23.74 -1.60
N CYS A 351 18.29 -23.52 -1.83
CA CYS A 351 18.76 -22.78 -3.01
C CYS A 351 18.62 -23.62 -4.29
N ILE A 352 17.43 -23.63 -4.89
CA ILE A 352 17.09 -24.47 -6.06
C ILE A 352 16.50 -23.69 -7.24
N TYR A 353 16.06 -22.45 -7.03
CA TYR A 353 15.38 -21.65 -8.05
C TYR A 353 16.34 -20.90 -8.96
N GLU A 354 15.96 -20.71 -10.22
CA GLU A 354 16.77 -19.97 -11.21
C GLU A 354 16.69 -18.47 -11.03
N GLU A 355 15.48 -18.00 -10.73
CA GLU A 355 15.17 -16.65 -10.32
C GLU A 355 14.16 -16.72 -9.18
N ALA A 356 14.19 -15.70 -8.33
CA ALA A 356 13.31 -15.58 -7.19
C ALA A 356 13.21 -14.12 -6.78
N GLU A 357 12.06 -13.73 -6.27
CA GLU A 357 11.80 -12.41 -5.68
C GLU A 357 11.73 -12.51 -4.15
N PRO A 358 11.93 -11.39 -3.41
CA PRO A 358 11.65 -11.35 -1.97
C PRO A 358 10.21 -11.77 -1.65
N PHE A 359 9.97 -12.19 -0.40
CA PHE A 359 8.62 -12.47 0.06
C PHE A 359 7.84 -11.17 0.23
N ASN A 360 6.67 -11.11 -0.37
CA ASN A 360 5.71 -10.02 -0.20
C ASN A 360 4.30 -10.61 -0.01
N GLU A 361 3.56 -10.10 0.97
CA GLU A 361 2.22 -10.60 1.32
C GLU A 361 2.15 -12.12 1.52
N GLY A 362 3.19 -12.73 2.10
CA GLY A 362 3.26 -14.16 2.36
C GLY A 362 3.61 -15.06 1.18
N LEU A 363 3.78 -14.51 -0.04
CA LEU A 363 4.19 -15.26 -1.23
C LEU A 363 5.53 -14.76 -1.77
N ALA A 364 6.24 -15.63 -2.49
CA ALA A 364 7.38 -15.22 -3.31
C ALA A 364 7.25 -15.78 -4.73
N VAL A 365 7.55 -14.95 -5.72
CA VAL A 365 7.59 -15.36 -7.13
C VAL A 365 8.91 -16.07 -7.39
N VAL A 366 8.86 -17.27 -7.97
CA VAL A 366 10.04 -18.08 -8.29
C VAL A 366 9.96 -18.63 -9.70
N ARG A 367 11.12 -18.78 -10.35
CA ARG A 367 11.25 -19.39 -11.67
C ARG A 367 11.86 -20.79 -11.57
N VAL A 368 11.14 -21.75 -12.15
CA VAL A 368 11.60 -23.11 -12.39
C VAL A 368 11.59 -23.34 -13.90
N ASP A 369 12.73 -23.78 -14.43
CA ASP A 369 12.99 -23.93 -15.87
C ASP A 369 12.71 -22.66 -16.70
N ARG A 370 11.48 -22.47 -17.17
CA ARG A 370 11.08 -21.32 -18.01
C ARG A 370 9.83 -20.60 -17.53
N ASN A 371 9.19 -21.10 -16.49
CA ASN A 371 7.93 -20.59 -16.00
C ASN A 371 8.07 -20.08 -14.57
N TYR A 372 7.24 -19.10 -14.26
CA TYR A 372 7.09 -18.51 -12.95
C TYR A 372 5.88 -19.13 -12.26
N GLY A 373 6.03 -19.36 -10.96
CA GLY A 373 4.96 -19.69 -10.02
C GLY A 373 5.20 -18.96 -8.70
N CYS A 374 4.31 -19.16 -7.72
CA CYS A 374 4.43 -18.52 -6.42
C CYS A 374 4.45 -19.56 -5.30
N ILE A 375 5.37 -19.39 -4.37
CA ILE A 375 5.54 -20.28 -3.21
C ILE A 375 5.17 -19.57 -1.91
N ASP A 376 4.67 -20.33 -0.94
CA ASP A 376 4.51 -19.88 0.44
C ASP A 376 5.84 -19.91 1.22
N LYS A 377 5.81 -19.48 2.48
CA LYS A 377 6.99 -19.48 3.38
C LYS A 377 7.53 -20.87 3.73
N ALA A 378 6.79 -21.94 3.42
CA ALA A 378 7.25 -23.32 3.53
C ALA A 378 7.89 -23.84 2.23
N GLY A 379 7.84 -23.06 1.14
CA GLY A 379 8.34 -23.43 -0.18
C GLY A 379 7.35 -24.26 -1.00
N THR A 380 6.08 -24.31 -0.59
CA THR A 380 5.01 -25.01 -1.33
C THR A 380 4.47 -24.08 -2.42
N PHE A 381 4.33 -24.59 -3.65
CA PHE A 381 3.66 -23.84 -4.71
C PHE A 381 2.17 -23.65 -4.38
N VAL A 382 1.78 -22.39 -4.18
CA VAL A 382 0.39 -21.94 -4.00
C VAL A 382 -0.19 -21.49 -5.34
N ILE A 383 0.66 -20.96 -6.23
CA ILE A 383 0.33 -20.70 -7.63
C ILE A 383 1.31 -21.53 -8.48
N PRO A 384 0.82 -22.39 -9.38
CA PRO A 384 1.67 -23.30 -10.16
C PRO A 384 2.62 -22.55 -11.10
N ASP A 385 3.73 -23.20 -11.44
CA ASP A 385 4.80 -22.73 -12.30
C ASP A 385 4.48 -22.87 -13.81
N GLU A 386 3.41 -22.20 -14.26
CA GLU A 386 2.93 -22.25 -15.65
C GLU A 386 2.92 -20.89 -16.37
N PHE A 387 3.31 -19.82 -15.68
CA PHE A 387 3.24 -18.46 -16.20
C PHE A 387 4.56 -18.06 -16.86
N GLY A 388 4.50 -17.40 -18.01
CA GLY A 388 5.70 -16.85 -18.65
C GLY A 388 6.30 -15.66 -17.89
N TYR A 389 5.52 -15.05 -16.99
CA TYR A 389 5.91 -13.95 -16.11
C TYR A 389 4.83 -13.74 -15.04
N ILE A 390 5.22 -13.35 -13.82
CA ILE A 390 4.33 -12.91 -12.74
C ILE A 390 4.92 -11.63 -12.15
N GLN A 391 4.12 -10.58 -11.98
CA GLN A 391 4.50 -9.39 -11.21
C GLN A 391 4.43 -9.69 -9.70
N GLY A 392 5.20 -8.96 -8.88
CA GLY A 392 5.00 -8.97 -7.44
C GLY A 392 3.54 -8.67 -7.08
N PHE A 393 3.05 -9.26 -6.00
CA PHE A 393 1.71 -8.98 -5.50
C PHE A 393 1.64 -7.59 -4.88
N GLU A 394 0.56 -6.86 -5.16
CA GLU A 394 0.23 -5.59 -4.52
C GLU A 394 -1.24 -5.63 -4.09
N ASN A 395 -1.48 -5.48 -2.79
CA ASN A 395 -2.81 -5.55 -2.18
C ASN A 395 -3.59 -6.84 -2.49
N GLY A 396 -2.89 -7.98 -2.61
CA GLY A 396 -3.47 -9.29 -2.89
C GLY A 396 -3.69 -9.61 -4.37
N VAL A 397 -3.41 -8.70 -5.29
CA VAL A 397 -3.53 -8.94 -6.74
C VAL A 397 -2.19 -8.86 -7.43
N SER A 398 -2.04 -9.60 -8.53
CA SER A 398 -0.87 -9.58 -9.39
C SER A 398 -1.30 -9.72 -10.85
N ILE A 399 -0.46 -9.20 -11.75
CA ILE A 399 -0.63 -9.38 -13.18
C ILE A 399 0.39 -10.41 -13.65
N ALA A 400 -0.08 -11.41 -14.38
CA ALA A 400 0.75 -12.47 -14.92
C ALA A 400 0.54 -12.65 -16.42
N LYS A 401 1.48 -13.36 -17.04
CA LYS A 401 1.41 -13.70 -18.46
C LYS A 401 1.21 -15.20 -18.62
N LEU A 402 0.03 -15.61 -19.09
CA LEU A 402 -0.33 -16.99 -19.38
C LEU A 402 -0.46 -17.18 -20.89
N SER A 403 0.31 -18.11 -21.47
CA SER A 403 0.25 -18.43 -22.91
C SER A 403 0.33 -17.20 -23.85
N GLY A 404 1.13 -16.20 -23.47
CA GLY A 404 1.34 -14.99 -24.28
C GLY A 404 0.37 -13.83 -23.99
N ARG A 405 -0.69 -14.05 -23.21
CA ARG A 405 -1.70 -13.06 -22.84
C ARG A 405 -1.65 -12.71 -21.35
N TYR A 406 -2.19 -11.56 -20.98
CA TYR A 406 -2.20 -11.08 -19.60
C TYR A 406 -3.43 -11.60 -18.84
N VAL A 407 -3.22 -12.00 -17.60
CA VAL A 407 -4.26 -12.46 -16.66
C VAL A 407 -4.09 -11.78 -15.31
N VAL A 408 -5.17 -11.72 -14.53
CA VAL A 408 -5.14 -11.29 -13.14
C VAL A 408 -4.99 -12.54 -12.25
N LEU A 409 -3.98 -12.53 -11.39
CA LEU A 409 -3.81 -13.49 -10.31
C LEU A 409 -4.22 -12.86 -8.99
N ARG A 410 -4.74 -13.72 -8.13
CA ARG A 410 -5.15 -13.39 -6.76
C ARG A 410 -4.26 -14.17 -5.79
N ASN A 411 -3.79 -13.53 -4.72
CA ASN A 411 -2.96 -14.13 -3.69
C ASN A 411 -3.81 -15.09 -2.82
N PRO A 412 -3.77 -16.41 -3.03
CA PRO A 412 -4.75 -17.31 -2.41
C PRO A 412 -4.65 -17.33 -0.88
N ILE A 413 -3.48 -17.03 -0.32
CA ILE A 413 -3.26 -16.93 1.14
C ILE A 413 -4.01 -15.72 1.73
N ARG A 414 -4.03 -14.59 1.02
CA ARG A 414 -4.93 -13.48 1.36
C ARG A 414 -6.39 -13.86 1.13
N TYR A 415 -6.70 -14.64 0.09
CA TYR A 415 -8.10 -14.97 -0.23
C TYR A 415 -8.76 -16.04 0.66
N GLU A 416 -7.99 -16.89 1.35
CA GLU A 416 -8.48 -17.76 2.42
C GLU A 416 -8.96 -16.98 3.66
N SER A 417 -8.70 -15.67 3.73
CA SER A 417 -9.29 -14.77 4.75
C SER A 417 -10.61 -14.12 4.31
N PHE A 418 -11.15 -14.44 3.13
CA PHE A 418 -12.38 -13.79 2.66
C PHE A 418 -13.60 -14.44 3.28
N ALA A 419 -14.48 -13.59 3.79
CA ALA A 419 -15.77 -14.01 4.26
C ALA A 419 -16.88 -13.50 3.31
N GLU A 420 -18.00 -14.21 3.24
CA GLU A 420 -19.19 -13.70 2.58
C GLU A 420 -19.83 -12.64 3.49
N ALA A 421 -19.91 -11.41 3.00
CA ALA A 421 -20.67 -10.35 3.64
C ALA A 421 -22.08 -10.33 3.09
N VAL A 422 -23.03 -10.76 3.93
CA VAL A 422 -24.45 -10.76 3.61
C VAL A 422 -25.09 -9.53 4.25
N PRO A 423 -25.82 -8.68 3.50
CA PRO A 423 -26.57 -7.59 4.10
C PRO A 423 -27.44 -8.08 5.26
N SER A 424 -27.37 -7.44 6.43
CA SER A 424 -28.10 -7.90 7.62
C SER A 424 -29.61 -7.79 7.45
N GLY A 425 -30.08 -6.86 6.61
CA GLY A 425 -31.49 -6.50 6.49
C GLY A 425 -32.08 -5.86 7.75
N ALA A 426 -31.28 -5.65 8.79
CA ALA A 426 -31.71 -5.11 10.06
C ALA A 426 -32.02 -3.61 9.95
N LYS A 427 -33.10 -3.18 10.61
CA LYS A 427 -33.33 -1.74 10.81
C LYS A 427 -32.45 -1.29 11.98
N ILE A 428 -31.76 -0.17 11.81
CA ILE A 428 -30.85 0.35 12.84
C ILE A 428 -31.48 1.58 13.48
N LYS A 429 -31.50 1.63 14.82
CA LYS A 429 -31.92 2.79 15.60
C LYS A 429 -30.78 3.30 16.48
N VAL A 430 -30.66 4.61 16.57
CA VAL A 430 -29.72 5.30 17.45
C VAL A 430 -30.53 6.16 18.40
N ASP A 431 -30.43 5.89 19.71
CA ASP A 431 -31.16 6.61 20.77
C ASP A 431 -32.68 6.69 20.53
N GLY A 432 -33.25 5.63 19.96
CA GLY A 432 -34.69 5.52 19.66
C GLY A 432 -35.08 6.00 18.26
N GLU A 433 -34.22 6.74 17.57
CA GLU A 433 -34.50 7.28 16.24
C GLU A 433 -33.96 6.37 15.11
N PRO A 434 -34.71 6.19 14.00
CA PRO A 434 -34.21 5.44 12.85
C PRO A 434 -32.92 6.04 12.26
N ALA A 435 -31.94 5.20 11.98
CA ALA A 435 -30.68 5.57 11.36
C ALA A 435 -30.58 4.96 9.96
N ASP A 436 -30.30 5.80 8.95
CA ASP A 436 -30.09 5.36 7.56
C ASP A 436 -28.65 4.85 7.38
N ILE A 437 -28.41 3.63 7.85
CA ILE A 437 -27.12 2.95 7.83
C ILE A 437 -27.34 1.44 7.67
N GLU A 438 -26.44 0.80 6.93
CA GLU A 438 -26.49 -0.64 6.65
C GLU A 438 -25.37 -1.38 7.41
N ALA A 439 -25.66 -2.60 7.83
CA ALA A 439 -24.68 -3.52 8.40
C ALA A 439 -24.65 -4.82 7.60
N TYR A 440 -23.48 -5.43 7.50
CA TYR A 440 -23.33 -6.79 6.97
C TYR A 440 -23.22 -7.79 8.11
N VAL A 441 -23.78 -8.98 7.90
CA VAL A 441 -23.50 -10.17 8.68
C VAL A 441 -22.34 -10.90 8.02
N ILE A 442 -21.26 -11.05 8.78
CA ILE A 442 -20.07 -11.81 8.41
C ILE A 442 -19.80 -12.76 9.57
N GLU A 443 -19.74 -14.06 9.30
CA GLU A 443 -19.51 -15.10 10.31
C GLU A 443 -20.40 -14.98 11.57
N GLY A 444 -21.67 -14.58 11.38
CA GLY A 444 -22.64 -14.44 12.47
C GLY A 444 -22.50 -13.16 13.31
N HIS A 445 -21.71 -12.19 12.87
CA HIS A 445 -21.53 -10.90 13.55
C HIS A 445 -21.91 -9.73 12.66
N ASN A 446 -22.44 -8.66 13.26
CA ASN A 446 -22.78 -7.43 12.56
C ASN A 446 -21.56 -6.53 12.39
N TYR A 447 -21.25 -6.20 11.15
CA TYR A 447 -20.19 -5.33 10.72
C TYR A 447 -20.75 -4.05 10.11
N ILE A 448 -20.21 -2.91 10.52
CA ILE A 448 -20.70 -1.60 10.12
C ILE A 448 -19.56 -0.74 9.57
N GLN A 449 -19.85 0.06 8.56
CA GLN A 449 -18.85 0.96 7.99
C GLN A 449 -18.54 2.05 9.01
N ILE A 450 -17.26 2.26 9.35
CA ILE A 450 -16.91 3.19 10.45
C ILE A 450 -17.40 4.61 10.20
N LYS A 451 -17.33 5.05 8.93
CA LYS A 451 -17.70 6.41 8.52
C LYS A 451 -19.18 6.67 8.72
N ASP A 452 -20.02 5.69 8.38
CA ASP A 452 -21.47 5.80 8.51
C ASP A 452 -21.85 5.79 9.99
N LEU A 453 -21.18 4.95 10.80
CA LEU A 453 -21.38 4.91 12.25
C LEU A 453 -21.01 6.26 12.89
N ALA A 454 -19.86 6.83 12.54
CA ALA A 454 -19.43 8.15 13.02
C ALA A 454 -20.44 9.24 12.62
N TYR A 455 -20.97 9.15 11.40
CA TYR A 455 -22.01 10.07 10.92
C TYR A 455 -23.30 9.96 11.72
N VAL A 456 -23.88 8.78 11.91
CA VAL A 456 -25.15 8.64 12.63
C VAL A 456 -25.03 9.00 14.11
N LEU A 457 -23.84 8.85 14.70
CA LEU A 457 -23.56 9.24 16.09
C LEU A 457 -23.18 10.70 16.27
N ARG A 458 -23.03 11.51 15.22
CA ARG A 458 -22.52 12.90 15.30
C ARG A 458 -23.27 13.82 16.27
N GLY A 459 -24.56 13.55 16.48
CA GLY A 459 -25.44 14.32 17.38
C GLY A 459 -25.51 13.79 18.81
N SER A 460 -24.89 12.65 19.12
CA SER A 460 -25.02 11.96 20.40
C SER A 460 -23.91 12.32 21.41
N CYS A 461 -24.04 11.83 22.64
CA CYS A 461 -22.99 11.94 23.65
C CYS A 461 -21.78 11.02 23.40
N LYS A 462 -21.87 10.12 22.42
CA LYS A 462 -20.81 9.16 22.03
C LYS A 462 -20.29 9.42 20.61
N LYS A 463 -20.44 10.66 20.12
CA LYS A 463 -19.84 11.12 18.87
C LYS A 463 -18.33 10.91 18.89
N PHE A 464 -17.79 10.56 17.73
CA PHE A 464 -16.35 10.50 17.50
C PHE A 464 -16.06 10.89 16.05
N ASP A 465 -14.82 11.26 15.82
CA ASP A 465 -14.21 11.38 14.51
C ASP A 465 -13.09 10.32 14.43
N PHE A 466 -12.56 10.03 13.24
CA PHE A 466 -11.56 8.98 13.09
C PHE A 466 -10.50 9.32 12.03
N GLU A 467 -9.33 8.69 12.18
CA GLU A 467 -8.22 8.79 11.24
C GLU A 467 -7.67 7.38 10.98
N TYR A 468 -7.44 7.07 9.71
CA TYR A 468 -6.68 5.90 9.30
C TYR A 468 -5.21 6.25 9.11
N ARG A 469 -4.34 5.46 9.74
CA ARG A 469 -2.89 5.51 9.56
C ARG A 469 -2.44 4.28 8.82
N ALA A 470 -2.30 4.42 7.51
CA ALA A 470 -1.88 3.35 6.60
C ALA A 470 -0.44 2.88 6.87
N ASP A 471 0.42 3.76 7.37
CA ASP A 471 1.81 3.46 7.76
C ASP A 471 1.92 2.57 9.00
N ALA A 472 0.84 2.42 9.77
CA ALA A 472 0.83 1.74 11.06
C ALA A 472 -0.28 0.69 11.21
N ASP A 473 -1.03 0.38 10.15
CA ASP A 473 -2.23 -0.47 10.17
C ASP A 473 -3.13 -0.15 11.38
N MET A 474 -3.45 1.14 11.54
CA MET A 474 -4.13 1.64 12.72
C MET A 474 -5.32 2.54 12.40
N LEU A 475 -6.44 2.29 13.06
CA LEU A 475 -7.59 3.18 13.15
C LEU A 475 -7.57 3.92 14.49
N ILE A 476 -7.55 5.25 14.46
CA ILE A 476 -7.59 6.09 15.66
C ILE A 476 -8.97 6.72 15.77
N LEU A 477 -9.64 6.51 16.92
CA LEU A 477 -10.90 7.14 17.26
C LEU A 477 -10.67 8.35 18.17
N TYR A 478 -11.17 9.51 17.75
CA TYR A 478 -11.18 10.76 18.48
C TYR A 478 -12.53 10.95 19.17
N ASN A 479 -12.65 10.39 20.37
CA ASN A 479 -13.88 10.51 21.16
C ASN A 479 -14.24 11.98 21.42
N ASN A 480 -15.54 12.28 21.46
CA ASN A 480 -16.11 13.62 21.62
C ASN A 480 -15.84 14.60 20.48
N LYS A 481 -15.16 14.18 19.40
CA LYS A 481 -15.01 14.97 18.18
C LYS A 481 -16.20 14.69 17.25
N VAL A 482 -16.75 15.74 16.64
CA VAL A 482 -17.84 15.60 15.67
C VAL A 482 -17.22 15.17 14.34
N TYR A 483 -17.67 14.04 13.79
CA TYR A 483 -17.35 13.68 12.41
C TYR A 483 -18.02 14.67 11.45
N VAL A 484 -17.21 15.26 10.58
CA VAL A 484 -17.68 16.19 9.54
C VAL A 484 -17.37 15.54 8.20
N PRO A 485 -18.40 15.15 7.44
CA PRO A 485 -18.17 14.54 6.14
C PRO A 485 -17.40 15.47 5.21
N GLY A 486 -16.44 14.92 4.48
CA GLY A 486 -15.75 15.66 3.42
C GLY A 486 -16.72 16.03 2.30
N GLY A 487 -16.53 17.16 1.63
CA GLY A 487 -17.45 17.66 0.58
C GLY A 487 -17.68 16.72 -0.62
N SER A 488 -16.94 15.62 -0.72
CA SER A 488 -17.08 14.56 -1.72
C SER A 488 -17.62 13.23 -1.18
N GLU A 489 -17.92 13.12 0.12
CA GLU A 489 -18.44 11.89 0.71
C GLU A 489 -19.94 11.77 0.42
N GLN A 490 -20.29 10.96 -0.59
CA GLN A 490 -21.69 10.56 -0.78
C GLN A 490 -22.06 9.53 0.31
N ILE A 491 -22.93 9.93 1.23
CA ILE A 491 -23.61 9.00 2.14
C ILE A 491 -24.80 8.43 1.37
N LYS A 492 -24.58 7.33 0.65
CA LYS A 492 -25.63 6.57 -0.03
C LYS A 492 -25.56 5.13 0.44
N SER A 493 -26.44 4.75 1.36
CA SER A 493 -26.78 3.35 1.58
C SER A 493 -27.97 3.03 0.66
N ARG A 494 -27.81 2.12 -0.30
CA ARG A 494 -28.93 1.34 -0.86
C ARG A 494 -28.45 -0.02 -1.36
N TYR A 495 -28.94 -1.04 -0.65
CA TYR A 495 -29.12 -2.44 -1.05
C TYR A 495 -27.96 -3.06 -1.81
N ALA A 496 -26.93 -3.42 -1.07
CA ALA A 496 -25.92 -4.30 -1.57
C ALA A 496 -26.46 -5.73 -1.76
N LYS A 497 -25.97 -6.43 -2.77
CA LYS A 497 -26.05 -7.89 -2.85
C LYS A 497 -25.00 -8.49 -1.89
N PRO A 498 -25.03 -9.80 -1.59
CA PRO A 498 -23.89 -10.47 -0.99
C PRO A 498 -22.59 -10.11 -1.72
N ARG A 499 -21.53 -9.86 -0.95
CA ARG A 499 -20.24 -9.40 -1.46
C ARG A 499 -19.10 -10.18 -0.80
N ALA A 500 -18.02 -10.36 -1.56
CA ALA A 500 -16.76 -10.81 -1.00
C ALA A 500 -16.22 -9.73 -0.06
N ALA A 501 -15.78 -10.14 1.13
CA ALA A 501 -15.24 -9.24 2.15
C ALA A 501 -13.80 -9.63 2.44
N LEU A 502 -12.85 -8.76 2.11
CA LEU A 502 -11.43 -8.95 2.41
C LEU A 502 -11.20 -8.74 3.91
N CYS A 503 -10.75 -9.76 4.63
CA CYS A 503 -10.42 -9.65 6.03
C CYS A 503 -8.98 -9.17 6.23
N GLU A 504 -8.83 -8.11 7.02
CA GLU A 504 -7.55 -7.55 7.43
C GLU A 504 -7.51 -7.41 8.96
N GLU A 505 -6.42 -7.84 9.59
CA GLU A 505 -6.15 -7.49 10.99
C GLU A 505 -5.68 -6.04 11.07
N ILE A 506 -6.32 -5.25 11.94
CA ILE A 506 -5.97 -3.85 12.17
C ILE A 506 -5.98 -3.55 13.67
N THR A 507 -5.15 -2.61 14.10
CA THR A 507 -5.21 -2.11 15.47
C THR A 507 -6.20 -0.95 15.56
N ILE A 508 -7.22 -1.07 16.41
CA ILE A 508 -8.12 0.05 16.73
C ILE A 508 -7.70 0.63 18.06
N GLY A 509 -7.51 1.94 18.12
CA GLY A 509 -7.20 2.64 19.37
C GLY A 509 -7.96 3.94 19.53
N THR A 510 -7.98 4.47 20.75
CA THR A 510 -8.47 5.82 21.02
C THR A 510 -7.30 6.78 21.19
N ALA A 511 -7.53 8.08 20.96
CA ALA A 511 -6.52 9.12 21.15
C ALA A 511 -5.99 9.23 22.61
N TYR A 512 -6.68 8.63 23.59
CA TYR A 512 -6.40 8.79 25.02
C TYR A 512 -5.95 7.49 25.71
N GLY A 513 -5.75 6.40 24.96
CA GLY A 513 -5.28 5.11 25.47
C GLY A 513 -6.35 4.00 25.39
N GLY A 514 -5.88 2.77 25.16
CA GLY A 514 -6.70 1.62 24.78
C GLY A 514 -6.43 1.22 23.33
N LYS A 515 -5.95 0.00 23.11
CA LYS A 515 -5.73 -0.60 21.79
C LYS A 515 -6.27 -2.01 21.78
N VAL A 516 -6.99 -2.37 20.73
CA VAL A 516 -7.50 -3.72 20.50
C VAL A 516 -7.12 -4.13 19.08
N ARG A 517 -6.57 -5.34 18.93
CA ARG A 517 -6.45 -5.96 17.61
C ARG A 517 -7.83 -6.44 17.20
N ALA A 518 -8.28 -6.02 16.03
CA ALA A 518 -9.59 -6.36 15.51
C ALA A 518 -9.49 -6.77 14.05
N LEU A 519 -10.47 -7.56 13.61
CA LEU A 519 -10.68 -7.81 12.19
C LEU A 519 -11.46 -6.65 11.61
N SER A 520 -10.99 -6.16 10.47
CA SER A 520 -11.74 -5.26 9.59
C SER A 520 -12.00 -5.96 8.27
N TYR A 521 -13.12 -5.60 7.64
CA TYR A 521 -13.49 -6.14 6.35
C TYR A 521 -13.58 -5.03 5.30
N ILE A 522 -12.93 -5.21 4.15
CA ILE A 522 -13.10 -4.34 3.00
C ILE A 522 -14.19 -4.90 2.10
N ILE A 523 -15.26 -4.13 1.92
CA ILE A 523 -16.42 -4.49 1.11
C ILE A 523 -16.67 -3.32 0.16
N ALA A 524 -16.46 -3.52 -1.14
CA ALA A 524 -16.60 -2.49 -2.19
C ALA A 524 -15.91 -1.16 -1.85
N GLY A 525 -14.64 -1.23 -1.44
CA GLY A 525 -13.82 -0.08 -1.06
C GLY A 525 -14.17 0.56 0.30
N GLY A 526 -15.23 0.09 0.98
CA GLY A 526 -15.58 0.51 2.33
C GLY A 526 -14.96 -0.38 3.40
N ARG A 527 -14.46 0.21 4.49
CA ARG A 527 -13.92 -0.54 5.63
C ARG A 527 -14.94 -0.69 6.76
N TYR A 528 -15.22 -1.94 7.12
CA TYR A 528 -16.23 -2.35 8.08
C TYR A 528 -15.61 -2.98 9.32
N PHE A 529 -16.24 -2.73 10.47
CA PHE A 529 -15.79 -3.23 11.77
C PHE A 529 -16.93 -3.89 12.51
N LYS A 530 -16.60 -4.88 13.33
CA LYS A 530 -17.56 -5.52 14.22
C LYS A 530 -18.14 -4.45 15.14
N LEU A 531 -19.45 -4.23 15.04
CA LEU A 531 -20.13 -3.13 15.73
C LEU A 531 -19.90 -3.18 17.25
N ARG A 532 -19.87 -4.38 17.83
CA ARG A 532 -19.63 -4.59 19.27
C ARG A 532 -18.20 -4.23 19.70
N ASP A 533 -17.20 -4.37 18.84
CA ASP A 533 -15.81 -4.02 19.18
C ASP A 533 -15.66 -2.50 19.25
N ILE A 534 -16.30 -1.78 18.31
CA ILE A 534 -16.37 -0.31 18.35
C ILE A 534 -17.19 0.15 19.56
N ALA A 535 -18.32 -0.50 19.84
CA ALA A 535 -19.17 -0.19 20.98
C ALA A 535 -18.42 -0.32 22.32
N ALA A 536 -17.56 -1.33 22.46
CA ALA A 536 -16.73 -1.51 23.64
C ALA A 536 -15.66 -0.41 23.79
N LEU A 537 -15.07 0.04 22.68
CA LEU A 537 -14.03 1.09 22.67
C LEU A 537 -14.58 2.49 22.91
N VAL A 538 -15.77 2.79 22.37
CA VAL A 538 -16.44 4.09 22.49
C VAL A 538 -17.39 4.12 23.71
N ASP A 539 -17.69 2.96 24.29
CA ASP A 539 -18.52 2.74 25.47
C ASP A 539 -20.00 3.11 25.24
N PHE A 540 -20.66 2.45 24.30
CA PHE A 540 -22.13 2.51 24.10
C PHE A 540 -22.75 1.12 24.03
N SER A 541 -24.05 0.97 24.32
CA SER A 541 -24.71 -0.35 24.25
C SER A 541 -25.25 -0.66 22.86
N VAL A 542 -25.25 -1.95 22.52
CA VAL A 542 -25.78 -2.49 21.26
C VAL A 542 -26.62 -3.72 21.57
N GLU A 543 -27.91 -3.62 21.30
CA GLU A 543 -28.91 -4.64 21.58
C GLU A 543 -29.54 -5.15 20.27
N TRP A 544 -29.85 -6.44 20.22
CA TRP A 544 -30.63 -7.04 19.13
C TRP A 544 -32.07 -7.23 19.62
N ASN A 545 -33.01 -6.56 18.96
CA ASN A 545 -34.43 -6.79 19.16
C ASN A 545 -34.93 -7.80 18.12
N ALA A 546 -35.13 -9.04 18.56
CA ALA A 546 -35.55 -10.14 17.69
C ALA A 546 -36.99 -10.01 17.17
N ASP A 547 -37.87 -9.35 17.93
CA ASP A 547 -39.29 -9.22 17.57
C ASP A 547 -39.48 -8.26 16.39
N ASP A 548 -38.65 -7.21 16.33
CA ASP A 548 -38.73 -6.17 15.29
C ASP A 548 -37.63 -6.29 14.22
N GLY A 549 -36.65 -7.19 14.40
CA GLY A 549 -35.48 -7.35 13.52
C GLY A 549 -34.57 -6.12 13.53
N GLU A 550 -34.37 -5.53 14.72
CA GLU A 550 -33.69 -4.23 14.87
C GLU A 550 -32.38 -4.33 15.65
N ILE A 551 -31.39 -3.57 15.20
CA ILE A 551 -30.18 -3.26 15.99
C ILE A 551 -30.43 -1.93 16.70
N VAL A 552 -30.40 -1.94 18.02
CA VAL A 552 -30.62 -0.75 18.86
C VAL A 552 -29.29 -0.30 19.47
N ILE A 553 -28.87 0.90 19.11
CA ILE A 553 -27.69 1.57 19.66
C ILE A 553 -28.16 2.60 20.70
N THR A 554 -27.72 2.46 21.95
CA THR A 554 -28.04 3.43 23.02
C THR A 554 -26.76 4.10 23.52
N THR A 555 -26.58 5.37 23.19
CA THR A 555 -25.33 6.10 23.43
C THR A 555 -25.15 6.52 24.89
N ALA A 556 -26.26 6.72 25.61
CA ALA A 556 -26.25 7.03 27.04
C ALA A 556 -25.99 5.82 27.94
N LYS A 557 -26.08 4.59 27.42
CA LYS A 557 -25.90 3.34 28.17
C LYS A 557 -24.50 2.78 27.91
N PRO A 558 -23.69 2.49 28.94
CA PRO A 558 -22.34 1.97 28.74
C PRO A 558 -22.35 0.54 28.18
N TYR A 559 -21.25 0.17 27.52
CA TYR A 559 -21.11 -1.16 26.95
C TYR A 559 -21.05 -2.22 28.06
N GLY A 560 -21.71 -3.37 27.84
CA GLY A 560 -21.73 -4.48 28.81
C GLY A 560 -22.80 -4.38 29.90
N ASN A 561 -23.69 -3.38 29.85
CA ASN A 561 -24.82 -3.25 30.78
C ASN A 561 -26.09 -4.03 30.33
N ASP A 562 -25.92 -5.11 29.56
CA ASP A 562 -26.99 -5.97 29.07
C ASP A 562 -27.01 -7.35 29.71
N THR A 563 -28.22 -7.75 30.11
CA THR A 563 -28.56 -8.96 30.84
C THR A 563 -29.06 -10.10 29.93
N ALA A 564 -28.73 -10.09 28.64
CA ALA A 564 -29.12 -11.15 27.70
C ALA A 564 -27.92 -11.64 26.87
N ARG A 565 -27.68 -12.95 26.96
CA ARG A 565 -26.66 -13.73 26.25
C ARG A 565 -26.88 -13.76 24.75
#